data_AF-A0A5N5HJT3-F1
#
_entry.id   AF-A0A5N5HJT3-F1
#
_cell.length_a   1.000
_cell.length_b   1.000
_cell.length_c   1.000
_cell.angle_alpha   90.00
_cell.angle_beta   90.00
_cell.angle_gamma   90.00
#
_symmetry.space_group_name_H-M   'P 1'
#
loop_
_entity.id
_entity.type
_entity.pdbx_description
1 polymer ?
#
loop_
_entity_poly.entity_id
_entity_poly.type
_entity_poly.pdbx_seq_one_letter_code
_entity_poly.pdbx_strand_id
1 'polypeptide(L)' 'MVQRRPEEAGNWIRYANFEMKNGDVARARNVFERAVKKVPLADDEEEDDGAGQLFEAFAEFEQWCKDAEDAL' A
#
# COMPACT_ATOMS: atom_id res chain seq x y z
N MET A 1 -17.13 -2.24 18.72
CA MET A 1 -15.87 -2.98 18.55
C MET A 1 -15.56 -2.99 17.06
N VAL A 2 -14.67 -2.11 16.60
CA VAL A 2 -14.19 -2.16 15.22
C VAL A 2 -13.22 -3.33 15.17
N GLN A 3 -13.62 -4.43 14.52
CA GLN A 3 -12.71 -5.53 14.20
C GLN A 3 -11.67 -4.98 13.23
N ARG A 4 -10.50 -4.57 13.74
CA ARG A 4 -9.35 -4.33 12.88
C ARG A 4 -8.96 -5.69 12.30
N ARG A 5 -9.14 -5.85 10.98
CA ARG A 5 -8.74 -7.08 10.28
C ARG A 5 -7.38 -6.84 9.64
N PRO A 6 -6.30 -7.47 10.11
CA PRO A 6 -4.95 -7.31 9.52
C PRO A 6 -4.90 -7.72 8.04
N GLU A 7 -5.85 -8.53 7.58
CA GLU A 7 -6.05 -8.87 6.16
C GLU A 7 -6.35 -7.66 5.26
N GLU A 8 -6.85 -6.54 5.81
CA GLU A 8 -7.16 -5.36 5.00
C GLU A 8 -5.91 -4.78 4.35
N ALA A 9 -4.80 -4.61 5.08
CA ALA A 9 -3.54 -4.08 4.53
C ALA A 9 -3.00 -4.96 3.38
N GLY A 10 -2.93 -6.28 3.61
CA GLY A 10 -2.51 -7.22 2.57
C GLY A 10 -3.40 -7.23 1.32
N ASN A 11 -4.71 -7.00 1.48
CA ASN A 11 -5.63 -6.88 0.35
C ASN A 11 -5.44 -5.58 -0.43
N TRP A 12 -5.18 -4.46 0.25
CA TRP A 12 -4.84 -3.19 -0.39
C TRP A 12 -3.53 -3.29 -1.20
N ILE A 13 -2.52 -3.95 -0.66
CA ILE A 13 -1.22 -4.16 -1.32
C ILE A 13 -1.39 -5.00 -2.58
N ARG A 14 -2.13 -6.12 -2.51
CA ARG A 14 -2.42 -6.95 -3.69
C ARG A 14 -3.18 -6.17 -4.77
N TYR A 15 -4.12 -5.32 -4.36
CA TYR A 15 -4.89 -4.51 -5.28
C TYR A 15 -4.03 -3.44 -5.96
N ALA A 16 -3.16 -2.75 -5.21
CA ALA A 16 -2.23 -1.78 -5.78
C ALA A 16 -1.25 -2.43 -6.77
N ASN A 17 -0.68 -3.58 -6.40
CA ASN A 17 0.22 -4.35 -7.28
C ASN A 17 -0.46 -4.82 -8.58
N PHE A 18 -1.76 -5.13 -8.53
CA PHE A 18 -2.52 -5.48 -9.73
C PHE A 18 -2.67 -4.28 -10.68
N GLU A 19 -3.04 -3.12 -10.15
CA GLU A 19 -3.17 -1.89 -10.96
C GLU A 19 -1.79 -1.47 -11.55
N MET A 20 -0.69 -1.62 -10.80
CA MET A 20 0.66 -1.39 -11.33
C MET A 20 1.01 -2.30 -12.50
N LYS A 21 0.72 -3.61 -12.37
CA LYS A 21 0.98 -4.58 -13.45
C LYS A 21 0.18 -4.29 -14.72
N ASN A 22 -0.97 -3.64 -14.60
CA ASN A 22 -1.75 -3.17 -15.74
C ASN A 22 -1.20 -1.87 -16.37
N GLY A 23 -0.15 -1.27 -15.78
CA GLY A 23 0.42 0.00 -16.22
C GLY A 23 -0.29 1.24 -15.65
N ASP A 24 -1.28 1.06 -14.78
CA ASP A 24 -2.08 2.13 -14.19
C ASP A 24 -1.48 2.62 -12.86
N VAL A 25 -0.29 3.25 -12.95
CA VAL A 25 0.45 3.80 -11.80
C VAL A 25 -0.38 4.81 -11.00
N ALA A 26 -1.17 5.65 -11.69
CA ALA A 26 -2.03 6.65 -11.06
C ALA A 26 -3.11 6.00 -10.16
N ARG A 27 -3.66 4.86 -10.59
CA ARG A 27 -4.62 4.11 -9.77
C ARG A 27 -3.95 3.44 -8.59
N ALA A 28 -2.81 2.78 -8.80
CA ALA A 28 -2.06 2.16 -7.71
C ALA A 28 -1.74 3.18 -6.58
N ARG A 29 -1.35 4.41 -6.92
CA ARG A 29 -1.15 5.49 -5.94
C ARG A 29 -2.42 5.83 -5.15
N ASN A 30 -3.56 5.94 -5.83
CA ASN A 30 -4.84 6.20 -5.17
C ASN A 30 -5.24 5.07 -4.21
N VAL A 31 -4.92 3.83 -4.57
CA VAL A 31 -5.14 2.65 -3.72
C VAL A 31 -4.31 2.75 -2.44
N PHE A 32 -3.03 3.09 -2.54
CA PHE A 32 -2.16 3.31 -1.38
C PHE A 32 -2.65 4.45 -0.48
N GLU A 33 -3.03 5.60 -1.04
CA GLU A 33 -3.58 6.71 -0.25
C GLU A 33 -4.85 6.33 0.53
N ARG A 34 -5.73 5.53 -0.09
CA ARG A 34 -6.94 5.04 0.56
C ARG A 34 -6.62 4.04 1.64
N ALA A 35 -5.63 3.17 1.42
CA ALA A 35 -5.20 2.19 2.38
C ALA A 35 -4.60 2.86 3.63
N VAL A 36 -3.75 3.87 3.47
CA VAL A 36 -3.17 4.65 4.59
C VAL A 36 -4.25 5.41 5.38
N LYS A 37 -5.31 5.90 4.72
CA LYS A 37 -6.45 6.52 5.44
C LYS A 37 -7.30 5.53 6.22
N LYS A 38 -7.24 4.24 5.86
CA LYS A 38 -8.15 3.21 6.36
C LYS A 38 -7.49 2.29 7.36
N VAL A 39 -6.19 2.06 7.21
CA VAL A 39 -5.33 1.42 8.21
C VAL A 39 -4.94 2.53 9.19
N PRO A 40 -5.49 2.55 10.42
CA PRO A 40 -5.08 3.53 11.40
C PRO A 40 -3.58 3.36 11.70
N LEU A 41 -2.80 4.38 11.40
CA LEU A 41 -1.45 4.58 11.93
C LEU A 41 -1.63 4.68 13.44
N ALA A 42 -1.28 3.63 14.18
CA ALA A 42 -1.50 3.61 15.61
C ALA A 42 -0.58 4.67 16.26
N ASP A 43 -1.18 5.77 16.75
CA ASP A 43 -0.52 6.68 17.70
C ASP A 43 -0.40 6.04 19.10
N ASP A 44 -1.14 4.95 19.36
CA ASP A 44 -1.13 4.21 20.63
C ASP A 44 -0.63 2.76 20.41
N GLU A 45 0.63 2.53 20.82
CA GLU A 45 1.38 1.32 21.24
C GLU A 45 0.84 -0.12 21.03
N GLU A 46 0.00 -0.42 20.04
CA GLU A 46 -0.40 -1.80 19.75
C GLU A 46 0.42 -2.34 18.56
N GLU A 47 1.45 -3.11 18.90
CA GLU A 47 2.30 -3.95 18.03
C GLU A 47 1.46 -4.92 17.16
N ASP A 48 0.88 -4.42 16.06
CA ASP A 48 0.50 -5.25 14.90
C ASP A 48 0.45 -4.33 13.66
N ASP A 49 1.64 -4.01 13.14
CA ASP A 49 1.90 -2.95 12.17
C ASP A 49 1.39 -3.26 10.75
N GLY A 50 0.08 -3.26 10.56
CA GLY A 50 -0.53 -3.24 9.22
C GLY A 50 -0.07 -2.03 8.39
N ALA A 51 0.36 -0.94 9.05
CA ALA A 51 0.98 0.21 8.42
C ALA A 51 2.38 -0.11 7.86
N GLY A 52 3.17 -0.94 8.54
CA GLY A 52 4.51 -1.34 8.10
C GLY A 52 4.47 -2.05 6.74
N GLN A 53 3.51 -2.96 6.56
CA GLN A 53 3.30 -3.64 5.28
C GLN A 53 2.94 -2.66 4.14
N LEU A 54 2.18 -1.60 4.45
CA LEU A 54 1.85 -0.55 3.49
C LEU A 54 3.06 0.28 3.09
N PHE A 55 3.92 0.63 4.05
CA PHE A 55 5.15 1.37 3.79
C PHE A 55 6.15 0.56 2.98
N GLU A 56 6.34 -0.72 3.29
CA GLU A 56 7.21 -1.63 2.53
C GLU A 56 6.72 -1.78 1.09
N ALA A 57 5.42 -2.02 0.90
CA ALA A 57 4.82 -2.10 -0.43
C ALA A 57 4.89 -0.76 -1.20
N PHE A 58 4.82 0.38 -0.52
CA PHE A 58 4.98 1.69 -1.16
C PHE A 58 6.43 1.95 -1.60
N ALA A 59 7.41 1.46 -0.84
CA ALA A 59 8.83 1.52 -1.23
C ALA A 59 9.10 0.68 -2.48
N GLU A 60 8.54 -0.54 -2.55
CA GLU A 60 8.59 -1.35 -3.77
C GLU A 60 7.89 -0.66 -4.95
N PHE A 61 6.74 -0.01 -4.71
CA PHE A 61 6.04 0.80 -5.72
C PHE A 61 6.92 1.91 -6.28
N GLU A 62 7.59 2.71 -5.43
CA GLU A 62 8.47 3.79 -5.88
C GLU A 62 9.66 3.26 -6.70
N GLN A 63 10.24 2.14 -6.29
CA GLN A 63 11.36 1.53 -6.99
C GLN A 63 10.92 1.06 -8.39
N TRP A 64 9.78 0.39 -8.50
CA TRP A 64 9.22 -0.01 -9.78
C TRP A 64 8.89 1.18 -10.68
N CYS A 65 8.40 2.28 -10.11
CA CYS A 65 8.13 3.50 -10.84
C CYS A 65 9.43 4.12 -11.40
N LYS A 66 10.51 4.14 -10.61
CA LYS A 66 11.84 4.59 -11.08
C LYS A 66 12.39 3.72 -12.20
N ASP A 67 12.31 2.39 -12.07
CA ASP A 67 12.74 1.46 -13.13
C ASP A 67 11.90 1.62 -14.41
N ALA A 68 10.60 1.91 -14.29
CA ALA A 68 9.73 2.18 -15.45
C ALA A 68 10.05 3.51 -16.14
N GLU A 69 10.45 4.54 -15.38
CA GLU A 69 10.88 5.84 -15.92
C GLU A 69 12.26 5.78 -16.56
N ASP A 70 13.19 4.95 -16.04
CA ASP A 70 14.55 4.78 -16.59
C ASP A 70 14.56 3.95 -17.88
N ALA A 71 13.50 3.16 -18.13
CA ALA A 71 13.34 2.35 -19.33
C ALA A 71 12.79 3.11 -20.56
N LEU A 72 12.49 4.41 -20.44
CA LEU A 72 11.92 5.27 -21.49
C LEU A 72 12.95 6.26 -22.06
#